data_AF-L1MCB2-F1
#
_entry.id   AF-L1MCB2-F1
#
_cell.length_a   1.000
_cell.length_b   1.000
_cell.length_c   1.000
_cell.angle_alpha   90.00
_cell.angle_beta   90.00
_cell.angle_gamma   90.00
#
_symmetry.space_group_name_H-M   'P 1'
#
loop_
_entity.id
_entity.type
_entity.pdbx_description
1 polymer ?
#
loop_
_entity_poly.entity_id
_entity_poly.type
_entity_poly.pdbx_seq_one_letter_code
_entity_poly.pdbx_strand_id
1 'polypeptide(L)'
;MMTYKQALLLLMHYPNRNARPMLLSFFFTALGAAAAIFGFCHAAFEMGVPWWVLEQQGLPRELLWEIMLIDFVGISILGLGIIVFLIGLIKSHREALKVVHLLQLKGRHYPEISAEQRLSRITIALTISLIAITILALPQIVVALGLFQTANSSLMLDDAFVPIWVYIVQALFSFVGMYLLLMLGVYFRLVFSTKKK
;
A
#
# COMPACT_ATOMS: atom_id res chain seq x y z
N MET A 1 29.03 -20.30 4.84
CA MET A 1 28.10 -19.50 4.03
C MET A 1 26.73 -19.51 4.69
N MET A 2 26.28 -18.41 5.28
CA MET A 2 24.85 -18.29 5.62
C MET A 2 24.09 -17.95 4.34
N THR A 3 23.46 -18.96 3.74
CA THR A 3 22.57 -18.74 2.59
C THR A 3 21.42 -17.83 3.03
N TYR A 4 20.88 -16.98 2.15
CA TYR A 4 19.72 -16.13 2.44
C TYR A 4 18.55 -16.92 3.08
N LYS A 5 18.47 -18.22 2.78
CA LYS A 5 17.61 -19.22 3.41
C LYS A 5 17.78 -19.28 4.94
N GLN A 6 19.00 -19.21 5.46
CA GLN A 6 19.32 -19.22 6.89
C GLN A 6 19.02 -17.89 7.60
N ALA A 7 19.11 -16.75 6.92
CA ALA A 7 18.68 -15.45 7.47
C ALA A 7 17.14 -15.38 7.58
N LEU A 8 16.43 -15.89 6.57
CA LEU A 8 14.98 -16.07 6.59
C LEU A 8 14.55 -17.09 7.66
N LEU A 9 15.26 -18.23 7.75
CA LEU A 9 15.05 -19.24 8.78
C LEU A 9 15.36 -18.70 10.18
N LEU A 10 16.36 -17.82 10.37
CA LEU A 10 16.64 -17.16 11.66
C LEU A 10 15.53 -16.19 12.08
N LEU A 11 14.94 -15.48 11.10
CA LEU A 11 13.74 -14.67 11.27
C LEU A 11 12.55 -15.55 11.70
N MET A 12 12.48 -16.79 11.19
CA MET A 12 11.48 -17.81 11.57
C MET A 12 11.82 -18.60 12.85
N HIS A 13 13.10 -18.69 13.27
CA HIS A 13 13.57 -19.49 14.41
C HIS A 13 13.45 -18.74 15.75
N TYR A 14 13.39 -17.40 15.74
CA TYR A 14 13.02 -16.58 16.90
C TYR A 14 11.71 -15.79 16.64
N PRO A 15 10.59 -16.47 16.32
CA PRO A 15 9.36 -15.83 15.88
C PRO A 15 8.73 -14.98 17.00
N ASN A 16 8.99 -15.35 18.26
CA ASN A 16 8.17 -14.91 19.39
C ASN A 16 8.56 -13.55 20.00
N ARG A 17 9.77 -13.03 19.73
CA ARG A 17 10.23 -11.75 20.32
C ARG A 17 10.42 -10.60 19.32
N ASN A 18 10.86 -10.87 18.09
CA ASN A 18 11.25 -9.79 17.15
C ASN A 18 10.51 -9.82 15.80
N ALA A 19 10.06 -10.98 15.32
CA ALA A 19 9.35 -11.08 14.04
C ALA A 19 7.85 -10.75 14.16
N ARG A 20 7.18 -11.23 15.22
CA ARG A 20 5.78 -10.91 15.53
C ARG A 20 5.46 -9.41 15.58
N PRO A 21 6.18 -8.56 16.34
CA PRO A 21 5.88 -7.13 16.37
C PRO A 21 6.08 -6.45 15.00
N MET A 22 7.08 -6.90 14.22
CA MET A 22 7.29 -6.41 12.86
C MET A 22 6.13 -6.81 11.93
N LEU A 23 5.76 -8.09 11.87
CA LEU A 23 4.67 -8.58 11.02
C LEU A 23 3.32 -7.96 11.40
N LEU A 24 3.08 -7.77 12.70
CA LEU A 24 1.88 -7.10 13.21
C LEU A 24 1.88 -5.62 12.82
N SER A 25 3.02 -4.93 12.92
CA SER A 25 3.12 -3.56 12.43
C SER A 25 2.88 -3.47 10.92
N PHE A 26 3.33 -4.45 10.13
CA PHE A 26 3.10 -4.48 8.68
C PHE A 26 1.62 -4.71 8.36
N PHE A 27 0.98 -5.61 9.11
CA PHE A 27 -0.44 -5.87 9.01
C PHE A 27 -1.26 -4.59 9.28
N PHE A 28 -0.95 -3.86 10.35
CA PHE A 28 -1.65 -2.60 10.66
C PHE A 28 -1.41 -1.52 9.60
N THR A 29 -0.18 -1.38 9.08
CA THR A 29 0.09 -0.46 7.97
C THR A 29 -0.71 -0.84 6.73
N ALA A 30 -0.73 -2.12 6.37
CA ALA A 30 -1.49 -2.62 5.23
C ALA A 30 -3.00 -2.43 5.41
N LEU A 31 -3.52 -2.64 6.63
CA LEU A 31 -4.93 -2.40 6.96
C LEU A 31 -5.28 -0.91 6.87
N GLY A 32 -4.41 -0.02 7.35
CA GLY A 32 -4.58 1.42 7.21
C GLY A 32 -4.60 1.86 5.75
N ALA A 33 -3.69 1.33 4.92
CA ALA A 33 -3.67 1.60 3.48
C ALA A 33 -4.95 1.11 2.79
N ALA A 34 -5.44 -0.08 3.14
CA ALA A 34 -6.68 -0.63 2.61
C ALA A 34 -7.90 0.24 2.98
N ALA A 35 -8.00 0.65 4.24
CA ALA A 35 -9.05 1.55 4.71
C ALA A 35 -8.99 2.93 4.03
N ALA A 36 -7.79 3.49 3.87
CA ALA A 36 -7.62 4.77 3.18
C ALA A 36 -8.06 4.68 1.71
N ILE A 37 -7.68 3.62 0.99
CA ILE A 37 -8.10 3.44 -0.41
C ILE A 37 -9.61 3.21 -0.51
N PHE A 38 -10.18 2.38 0.37
CA PHE A 38 -11.63 2.19 0.43
C PHE A 38 -12.35 3.54 0.61
N GLY A 39 -11.98 4.30 1.64
CA GLY A 39 -12.62 5.58 1.95
C GLY A 39 -12.44 6.61 0.84
N PHE A 40 -11.25 6.65 0.22
CA PHE A 40 -10.98 7.52 -0.93
C PHE A 40 -11.86 7.17 -2.12
N CYS A 41 -11.94 5.90 -2.51
CA CYS A 41 -12.73 5.47 -3.66
C CYS A 41 -14.24 5.63 -3.42
N HIS A 42 -14.71 5.37 -2.20
CA HIS A 42 -16.11 5.58 -1.82
C HIS A 42 -16.46 7.08 -1.87
N ALA A 43 -15.67 7.95 -1.22
CA ALA A 43 -15.91 9.39 -1.24
C ALA A 43 -15.74 10.00 -2.65
N ALA A 44 -14.79 9.51 -3.43
CA ALA A 44 -14.62 9.94 -4.81
C ALA A 44 -15.84 9.58 -5.67
N PHE A 45 -16.47 8.42 -5.45
CA PHE A 45 -17.66 8.02 -6.19
C PHE A 45 -18.93 8.73 -5.70
N GLU A 46 -19.16 8.77 -4.39
CA GLU A 46 -20.38 9.36 -3.81
C GLU A 46 -20.40 10.89 -3.88
N MET A 47 -19.22 11.53 -3.88
CA MET A 47 -19.11 12.99 -3.92
C MET A 47 -18.41 13.48 -5.19
N GLY A 48 -17.18 13.02 -5.43
CA GLY A 48 -16.33 13.59 -6.48
C GLY A 48 -16.91 13.42 -7.90
N VAL A 49 -17.52 12.27 -8.17
CA VAL A 49 -18.09 11.94 -9.47
C VAL A 49 -19.38 12.73 -9.75
N PRO A 50 -20.40 12.75 -8.88
CA PRO A 50 -21.57 13.63 -9.05
C PRO A 50 -21.18 15.09 -9.21
N TRP A 51 -20.22 15.57 -8.41
CA TRP A 51 -19.68 16.92 -8.52
C TRP A 51 -19.17 17.21 -9.93
N TRP A 52 -18.32 16.32 -10.44
CA TRP A 52 -17.73 16.46 -11.77
C TRP A 52 -18.78 16.47 -12.88
N VAL A 53 -19.75 15.56 -12.82
CA VAL A 53 -20.83 15.46 -13.82
C VAL A 53 -21.69 16.73 -13.83
N LEU A 54 -22.09 17.23 -12.66
CA LEU A 54 -22.91 18.45 -12.54
C LEU A 54 -22.13 19.71 -12.97
N GLU A 55 -20.83 19.78 -12.68
CA GLU A 55 -19.97 20.86 -13.18
C GLU A 55 -19.89 20.83 -14.73
N GLN A 56 -19.80 19.65 -15.35
CA GLN A 56 -19.85 19.52 -16.81
C GLN A 56 -21.21 19.89 -17.42
N GLN A 57 -22.31 19.74 -16.67
CA GLN A 57 -23.64 20.20 -17.07
C GLN A 57 -23.83 21.72 -16.93
N GLY A 58 -22.81 22.44 -16.43
CA GLY A 58 -22.80 23.90 -16.33
C GLY A 58 -23.46 24.45 -15.07
N LEU A 59 -23.66 23.63 -14.02
CA LEU A 59 -24.15 24.14 -12.74
C LEU A 59 -23.10 25.03 -12.05
N PRO A 60 -23.50 26.19 -11.48
CA PRO A 60 -22.61 27.04 -10.72
C PRO A 60 -22.16 26.34 -9.42
N ARG A 61 -20.90 26.59 -9.03
CA ARG A 61 -20.26 25.91 -7.89
C ARG A 61 -20.93 26.17 -6.55
N GLU A 62 -21.58 27.32 -6.37
CA GLU A 62 -22.33 27.58 -5.12
C GLU A 62 -23.48 26.61 -4.97
N LEU A 63 -24.21 26.33 -6.07
CA LEU A 63 -25.35 25.42 -6.08
C LEU A 63 -24.93 23.95 -5.94
N LEU A 64 -23.73 23.59 -6.40
CA LEU A 64 -23.16 22.24 -6.19
C LEU A 64 -22.98 21.92 -4.71
N TRP A 65 -22.49 22.87 -3.90
CA TRP A 65 -22.32 22.67 -2.46
C TRP A 65 -23.64 22.50 -1.71
N GLU A 66 -24.73 23.09 -2.21
CA GLU A 66 -26.05 22.99 -1.59
C GLU A 66 -26.75 21.66 -1.90
N ILE A 67 -26.48 21.07 -3.07
CA ILE A 67 -27.15 19.86 -3.55
C ILE A 67 -26.37 18.59 -3.19
N MET A 68 -25.05 18.70 -3.05
CA MET A 68 -24.17 17.56 -2.80
C MET A 68 -24.35 16.98 -1.40
N LEU A 69 -24.61 15.68 -1.34
CA LEU A 69 -24.57 14.91 -0.09
C LEU A 69 -23.12 14.66 0.32
N ILE A 70 -22.82 14.85 1.61
CA ILE A 70 -21.51 14.54 2.17
C ILE A 70 -21.45 13.06 2.53
N ASP A 71 -20.51 12.34 1.90
CA ASP A 71 -20.21 10.95 2.23
C ASP A 71 -19.44 10.85 3.55
N PHE A 72 -20.19 10.85 4.64
CA PHE A 72 -19.64 10.72 5.99
C PHE A 72 -18.90 9.39 6.19
N VAL A 73 -19.34 8.32 5.52
CA VAL A 73 -18.77 6.98 5.66
C VAL A 73 -17.38 6.92 5.01
N GLY A 74 -17.28 7.30 3.75
CA GLY A 74 -16.00 7.31 3.03
C GLY A 74 -15.00 8.27 3.68
N ILE A 75 -15.42 9.48 4.05
CA ILE A 75 -14.56 10.48 4.71
C ILE A 75 -14.04 9.97 6.06
N SER A 76 -14.91 9.39 6.90
CA SER A 76 -14.51 8.88 8.22
C SER A 76 -13.53 7.71 8.10
N ILE A 77 -13.81 6.76 7.20
CA ILE A 77 -12.93 5.60 6.96
C ILE A 77 -11.60 6.06 6.34
N LEU A 78 -11.61 7.03 5.43
CA LEU A 78 -10.40 7.63 4.85
C LEU A 78 -9.53 8.27 5.95
N GLY A 79 -10.12 9.11 6.79
CA GLY A 79 -9.41 9.79 7.88
C GLY A 79 -8.78 8.80 8.85
N LEU A 80 -9.55 7.81 9.33
CA LEU A 80 -9.04 6.75 10.20
C LEU A 80 -7.97 5.90 9.52
N GLY A 81 -8.18 5.54 8.24
CA GLY A 81 -7.24 4.78 7.43
C GLY A 81 -5.89 5.47 7.30
N ILE A 82 -5.87 6.77 7.00
CA ILE A 82 -4.64 7.57 6.91
C ILE A 82 -3.91 7.59 8.26
N ILE A 83 -4.62 7.82 9.36
CA ILE A 83 -4.01 7.85 10.71
C ILE A 83 -3.36 6.49 11.03
N VAL A 84 -4.09 5.40 10.83
CA VAL A 84 -3.58 4.04 11.07
C VAL A 84 -2.40 3.72 10.16
N PHE A 85 -2.48 4.12 8.88
CA PHE A 85 -1.42 3.93 7.91
C PHE A 85 -0.13 4.64 8.33
N LEU A 86 -0.20 5.92 8.70
CA LEU A 86 0.96 6.72 9.09
C LEU A 86 1.61 6.19 10.38
N ILE A 87 0.81 5.91 11.42
CA ILE A 87 1.31 5.33 12.67
C ILE A 87 1.93 3.95 12.41
N GLY A 88 1.27 3.14 11.58
CA GLY A 88 1.75 1.84 11.13
C GLY A 88 3.10 1.95 10.43
N LEU A 89 3.24 2.88 9.47
CA LEU A 89 4.47 3.08 8.70
C LEU A 89 5.67 3.45 9.60
N ILE A 90 5.45 4.31 10.59
CA ILE A 90 6.51 4.67 11.56
C ILE A 90 6.90 3.46 12.40
N LYS A 91 5.92 2.69 12.90
CA LYS A 91 6.17 1.48 13.70
C LYS A 91 6.87 0.40 12.86
N SER A 92 6.40 0.15 11.64
CA SER A 92 6.95 -0.84 10.72
C SER A 92 8.40 -0.53 10.35
N HIS A 93 8.70 0.74 10.13
CA HIS A 93 10.07 1.20 9.91
C HIS A 93 10.98 0.90 11.10
N ARG A 94 10.53 1.24 12.33
CA ARG A 94 11.32 1.03 13.56
C ARG A 94 11.55 -0.45 13.85
N GLU A 95 10.52 -1.28 13.72
CA GLU A 95 10.64 -2.73 13.94
C GLU A 95 11.51 -3.40 12.86
N ALA A 96 11.38 -3.00 11.60
CA ALA A 96 12.25 -3.47 10.52
C ALA A 96 13.72 -3.14 10.78
N LEU A 97 14.04 -1.94 11.28
CA LEU A 97 15.41 -1.56 11.63
C LEU A 97 15.98 -2.44 12.75
N LYS A 98 15.21 -2.73 13.81
CA LYS A 98 15.64 -3.61 14.91
C LYS A 98 16.00 -5.00 14.40
N VAL A 99 15.13 -5.57 13.55
CA VAL A 99 15.33 -6.90 12.96
C VAL A 99 16.58 -6.92 12.07
N VAL A 100 16.74 -5.92 11.19
CA VAL A 100 17.93 -5.80 10.33
C VAL A 100 19.20 -5.68 11.17
N HIS A 101 19.21 -4.82 12.20
CA HIS A 101 20.37 -4.62 13.06
C HIS A 101 20.78 -5.91 13.80
N LEU A 102 19.81 -6.65 14.36
CA LEU A 102 20.06 -7.94 15.02
C LEU A 102 20.65 -8.98 14.07
N LEU A 103 20.15 -9.05 12.84
CA LEU A 103 20.64 -9.99 11.82
C LEU A 103 22.06 -9.62 11.35
N GLN A 104 22.36 -8.33 11.27
CA GLN A 104 23.72 -7.86 10.97
C GLN A 104 24.72 -8.20 12.09
N LEU A 105 24.33 -8.04 13.36
CA LEU A 105 25.17 -8.38 14.50
C LEU A 105 25.49 -9.88 14.57
N LYS A 106 24.52 -10.74 14.23
CA LYS A 106 24.72 -12.20 14.17
C LYS A 106 25.52 -12.64 12.93
N GLY A 107 25.35 -11.96 11.80
CA GLY A 107 26.04 -12.23 10.55
C GLY A 107 27.46 -11.65 10.47
N ARG A 108 28.33 -11.90 11.46
CA ARG A 108 29.71 -11.35 11.51
C ARG A 108 30.59 -11.64 10.28
N HIS A 109 30.15 -12.49 9.35
CA HIS A 109 30.82 -12.82 8.08
C HIS A 109 29.90 -12.56 6.87
N TYR A 110 29.65 -11.29 6.55
CA TYR A 110 29.23 -10.93 5.21
C TYR A 110 30.48 -10.69 4.35
N PRO A 111 30.71 -11.48 3.29
CA PRO A 111 31.81 -11.21 2.36
C PRO A 111 31.59 -9.86 1.67
N GLU A 112 32.67 -9.15 1.35
CA GLU A 112 32.60 -7.94 0.51
C GLU A 112 31.94 -8.32 -0.84
N ILE A 113 30.91 -7.58 -1.20
CA ILE A 113 30.14 -7.81 -2.44
C ILE A 113 30.84 -7.03 -3.56
N SER A 114 31.15 -7.68 -4.69
CA SER A 114 31.78 -7.01 -5.83
C SER A 114 30.84 -5.97 -6.46
N ALA A 115 31.40 -4.99 -7.18
CA ALA A 115 30.62 -3.94 -7.84
C ALA A 115 29.58 -4.50 -8.83
N GLU A 116 29.93 -5.54 -9.59
CA GLU A 116 29.03 -6.22 -10.53
C GLU A 116 27.88 -6.94 -9.83
N GLN A 117 28.16 -7.64 -8.72
CA GLN A 117 27.12 -8.29 -7.91
C GLN A 117 26.20 -7.26 -7.25
N ARG A 118 26.72 -6.09 -6.88
CA ARG A 118 25.92 -4.98 -6.36
C ARG A 118 24.99 -4.42 -7.42
N LEU A 119 25.50 -4.19 -8.64
CA LEU A 119 24.70 -3.70 -9.77
C LEU A 119 23.59 -4.69 -10.13
N SER A 120 23.93 -5.98 -10.26
CA SER A 120 22.97 -7.06 -10.53
C SER A 120 21.84 -7.11 -9.50
N ARG A 121 22.17 -7.02 -8.20
CA ARG A 121 21.16 -6.97 -7.14
C ARG A 121 20.26 -5.74 -7.26
N ILE A 122 20.82 -4.57 -7.55
CA ILE A 122 20.03 -3.32 -7.75
C ILE A 122 19.08 -3.48 -8.92
N THR A 123 19.53 -4.02 -10.06
CA THR A 123 18.68 -4.27 -11.22
C THR A 123 17.54 -5.21 -10.87
N ILE A 124 17.81 -6.35 -10.23
CA ILE A 124 16.79 -7.29 -9.77
C ILE A 124 15.81 -6.62 -8.80
N ALA A 125 16.32 -5.82 -7.87
CA ALA A 125 15.50 -5.09 -6.90
C ALA A 125 14.55 -4.09 -7.56
N LEU A 126 15.07 -3.33 -8.52
CA LEU A 126 14.31 -2.34 -9.27
C LEU A 126 13.25 -3.03 -10.13
N THR A 127 13.61 -4.12 -10.82
CA THR A 127 12.66 -4.93 -11.61
C THR A 127 11.54 -5.50 -10.74
N ILE A 128 11.85 -6.11 -9.59
CA ILE A 128 10.82 -6.64 -8.68
C ILE A 128 9.92 -5.52 -8.14
N SER A 129 10.51 -4.36 -7.80
CA SER A 129 9.75 -3.20 -7.33
C SER A 129 8.79 -2.68 -8.41
N LEU A 130 9.27 -2.60 -9.64
CA LEU A 130 8.49 -2.11 -10.77
C LEU A 130 7.34 -3.07 -11.09
N ILE A 131 7.62 -4.39 -11.13
CA ILE A 131 6.60 -5.43 -11.30
C ILE A 131 5.57 -5.36 -10.16
N ALA A 132 6.01 -5.22 -8.91
CA ALA A 132 5.11 -5.10 -7.77
C ALA A 132 4.23 -3.85 -7.91
N ILE A 133 4.80 -2.67 -8.19
CA ILE A 133 4.02 -1.45 -8.40
C ILE A 133 3.01 -1.64 -9.53
N THR A 134 3.42 -2.19 -10.67
CA THR A 134 2.52 -2.41 -11.81
C THR A 134 1.38 -3.36 -11.45
N ILE A 135 1.65 -4.51 -10.84
CA ILE A 135 0.63 -5.50 -10.45
C ILE A 135 -0.33 -4.91 -9.41
N LEU A 136 0.14 -4.02 -8.54
CA LEU A 136 -0.66 -3.46 -7.44
C LEU A 136 -1.43 -2.19 -7.84
N ALA A 137 -0.88 -1.36 -8.73
CA ALA A 137 -1.49 -0.12 -9.19
C ALA A 137 -2.47 -0.35 -10.35
N LEU A 138 -2.20 -1.29 -11.24
CA LEU A 138 -3.02 -1.53 -12.43
C LEU A 138 -4.47 -1.92 -12.09
N PRO A 139 -4.75 -2.78 -11.09
CA PRO A 139 -6.11 -3.04 -10.63
C PRO A 139 -6.83 -1.78 -10.13
N GLN A 140 -6.12 -0.89 -9.43
CA GLN A 140 -6.70 0.37 -8.94
C GLN A 140 -7.09 1.30 -10.09
N ILE A 141 -6.20 1.41 -11.10
CA ILE A 141 -6.43 2.22 -12.30
C ILE A 141 -7.60 1.68 -13.12
N VAL A 142 -7.65 0.36 -13.36
CA VAL A 142 -8.72 -0.27 -14.15
C VAL A 142 -10.08 -0.06 -13.48
N VAL A 143 -10.17 -0.26 -12.17
CA VAL A 143 -11.43 -0.03 -11.46
C VAL A 143 -11.79 1.46 -11.45
N ALA A 144 -10.84 2.37 -11.22
CA ALA A 144 -11.10 3.81 -11.27
C ALA A 144 -11.62 4.27 -12.65
N LEU A 145 -11.04 3.77 -13.73
CA LEU A 145 -11.52 4.04 -15.10
C LEU A 145 -12.92 3.47 -15.33
N GLY A 146 -13.21 2.27 -14.82
CA GLY A 146 -14.56 1.69 -14.88
C GLY A 146 -15.61 2.51 -14.13
N LEU A 147 -15.27 3.02 -12.94
CA LEU A 147 -16.13 3.93 -12.17
C LEU A 147 -16.40 5.22 -12.94
N PHE A 148 -15.36 5.81 -13.54
CA PHE A 148 -15.49 7.03 -14.34
C PHE A 148 -16.32 6.81 -15.61
N GLN A 149 -16.19 5.67 -16.29
CA GLN A 149 -17.04 5.33 -17.44
C GLN A 149 -18.50 5.11 -17.03
N THR A 150 -18.73 4.43 -15.91
CA THR A 150 -20.09 4.21 -15.37
C THR A 150 -20.77 5.54 -15.10
N ALA A 151 -20.04 6.49 -14.52
CA ALA A 151 -20.54 7.83 -14.21
C ALA A 151 -20.84 8.70 -15.43
N ASN A 152 -20.01 8.62 -16.47
CA ASN A 152 -20.23 9.37 -17.70
C ASN A 152 -21.29 8.75 -18.60
N SER A 153 -21.67 7.49 -18.37
CA SER A 153 -22.82 6.90 -19.04
C SER A 153 -24.10 7.54 -18.51
N SER A 154 -25.07 7.82 -19.39
CA SER A 154 -26.36 8.42 -19.07
C SER A 154 -27.20 7.64 -18.04
N LEU A 155 -26.73 6.46 -17.59
CA LEU A 155 -27.32 5.63 -16.54
C LEU A 155 -27.13 6.20 -15.13
N MET A 156 -26.21 7.16 -14.92
CA MET A 156 -25.94 7.68 -13.58
C MET A 156 -27.08 8.51 -12.98
N LEU A 157 -27.90 9.13 -13.84
CA LEU A 157 -29.06 9.88 -13.39
C LEU A 157 -30.23 9.00 -12.94
N ASP A 158 -30.28 7.74 -13.39
CA ASP A 158 -31.42 6.85 -13.12
C ASP A 158 -31.10 5.67 -12.18
N ASP A 159 -29.88 5.10 -12.16
CA ASP A 159 -29.63 3.86 -11.36
C ASP A 159 -28.14 3.46 -11.13
N ALA A 160 -27.16 4.36 -11.25
CA ALA A 160 -25.76 3.96 -11.09
C ALA A 160 -25.38 3.64 -9.63
N PHE A 161 -25.47 2.35 -9.30
CA PHE A 161 -24.98 1.79 -8.05
C PHE A 161 -23.65 1.06 -8.28
N VAL A 162 -22.62 1.41 -7.51
CA VAL A 162 -21.39 0.62 -7.48
C VAL A 162 -21.51 -0.44 -6.38
N PRO A 163 -21.46 -1.73 -6.74
CA PRO A 163 -21.54 -2.78 -5.75
C PRO A 163 -20.41 -2.69 -4.72
N ILE A 164 -20.75 -2.84 -3.44
CA ILE A 164 -19.78 -2.69 -2.35
C ILE A 164 -18.57 -3.63 -2.47
N TRP A 165 -18.73 -4.78 -3.13
CA TRP A 165 -17.64 -5.72 -3.36
C TRP A 165 -16.50 -5.13 -4.21
N VAL A 166 -16.79 -4.16 -5.09
CA VAL A 166 -15.77 -3.48 -5.90
C VAL A 166 -14.79 -2.73 -5.00
N TYR A 167 -15.30 -1.98 -4.02
CA TYR A 167 -14.48 -1.28 -3.02
C TYR A 167 -13.72 -2.27 -2.12
N ILE A 168 -14.34 -3.40 -1.75
CA ILE A 168 -13.68 -4.45 -0.96
C ILE A 168 -12.50 -5.05 -1.74
N VAL A 169 -12.67 -5.32 -3.03
CA VAL A 169 -11.60 -5.83 -3.89
C VAL A 169 -10.46 -4.81 -3.99
N GLN A 170 -10.75 -3.52 -4.21
CA GLN A 170 -9.74 -2.46 -4.20
C GLN A 170 -8.97 -2.39 -2.88
N ALA A 171 -9.69 -2.45 -1.75
CA ALA A 171 -9.11 -2.45 -0.43
C ALA A 171 -8.21 -3.68 -0.20
N LEU A 172 -8.62 -4.86 -0.66
CA LEU A 172 -7.85 -6.09 -0.57
C LEU A 172 -6.57 -6.03 -1.40
N PHE A 173 -6.64 -5.53 -2.64
CA PHE A 173 -5.44 -5.33 -3.47
C PHE A 173 -4.47 -4.33 -2.82
N SER A 174 -4.99 -3.27 -2.20
CA SER A 174 -4.18 -2.29 -1.48
C SER A 174 -3.54 -2.88 -0.23
N PHE A 175 -4.27 -3.72 0.51
CA PHE A 175 -3.76 -4.47 1.65
C PHE A 175 -2.59 -5.37 1.24
N VAL A 176 -2.84 -6.27 0.27
CA VAL A 176 -1.83 -7.23 -0.21
C VAL A 176 -0.62 -6.49 -0.76
N GLY A 177 -0.86 -5.41 -1.52
CA GLY A 177 0.20 -4.62 -2.10
C GLY A 177 1.09 -3.93 -1.09
N MET A 178 0.50 -3.23 -0.13
CA MET A 178 1.25 -2.58 0.94
C MET A 178 2.05 -3.60 1.75
N TYR A 179 1.43 -4.75 2.07
CA TYR A 179 2.10 -5.80 2.82
C TYR A 179 3.31 -6.37 2.08
N LEU A 180 3.17 -6.66 0.78
CA LEU A 180 4.27 -7.14 -0.05
C LEU A 180 5.38 -6.11 -0.21
N LEU A 181 5.05 -4.83 -0.38
CA LEU A 181 6.04 -3.75 -0.47
C LEU A 181 6.84 -3.59 0.84
N LEU A 182 6.20 -3.73 2.00
CA LEU A 182 6.89 -3.69 3.29
C LEU A 182 7.85 -4.87 3.45
N MET A 183 7.42 -6.08 3.07
CA MET A 183 8.27 -7.28 3.06
C MET A 183 9.46 -7.13 2.10
N LEU A 184 9.22 -6.59 0.90
CA LEU A 184 10.25 -6.31 -0.10
C LEU A 184 11.25 -5.25 0.42
N GLY A 185 10.77 -4.23 1.13
CA GLY A 185 11.59 -3.23 1.78
C GLY A 185 12.55 -3.83 2.82
N VAL A 186 12.09 -4.79 3.62
CA VAL A 186 12.96 -5.55 4.54
C VAL A 186 14.00 -6.37 3.77
N TYR A 187 13.57 -7.07 2.72
CA TYR A 187 14.47 -7.84 1.87
C TYR A 187 15.59 -6.97 1.31
N PHE A 188 15.28 -5.80 0.75
CA PHE A 188 16.30 -4.89 0.23
C PHE A 188 17.22 -4.35 1.32
N ARG A 189 16.69 -3.99 2.50
CA ARG A 189 17.55 -3.58 3.62
C ARG A 189 18.51 -4.69 4.02
N LEU A 190 18.10 -5.96 3.98
CA LEU A 190 19.01 -7.07 4.28
C LEU A 190 20.04 -7.32 3.16
N VAL A 191 19.62 -7.24 1.90
CA VAL A 191 20.48 -7.53 0.73
C VAL A 191 21.52 -6.43 0.48
N PHE A 192 21.18 -5.17 0.78
CA PHE A 192 22.00 -4.00 0.46
C PHE A 192 22.62 -3.28 1.66
N SER A 193 22.29 -3.67 2.90
CA SER A 193 22.92 -3.04 4.07
C SER A 193 24.37 -3.52 4.20
N THR A 194 25.26 -2.73 3.61
CA THR A 194 26.71 -2.86 3.75
C THR A 194 27.10 -2.55 5.18
N LYS A 195 28.03 -3.32 5.76
CA LYS A 195 28.75 -2.87 6.96
C LYS A 195 29.26 -1.46 6.70
N LYS A 196 28.89 -0.48 7.53
CA LYS A 196 29.73 0.71 7.69
C LYS A 196 31.09 0.20 8.16
N LYS A 197 32.14 0.45 7.37
CA LYS A 197 33.52 0.37 7.84
C LYS A 197 33.70 1.36 8.99
#